data_AF-A0A382WM82-F1
#
_entry.id   AF-A0A382WM82-F1
#
_cell.length_a   1.000
_cell.length_b   1.000
_cell.length_c   1.000
_cell.angle_alpha   90.00
_cell.angle_beta   90.00
_cell.angle_gamma   90.00
#
_symmetry.space_group_name_H-M   'P 1'
#
loop_
_entity.id
_entity.type
_entity.pdbx_description
1 polymer ?
#
loop_
_entity_poly.entity_id
_entity_poly.type
_entity_poly.pdbx_seq_one_letter_code
_entity_poly.pdbx_strand_id
1 'polypeptide(L)'
;MKMTKLFSALSRTRSTIKSALNKVLSKEVKEDTIEELEAQLITADMGVHTVEEIMALFRREKQDSFLVSLKNYLLSVLSYSDDFLKNNDLPIVILVVGVNGTGKTTTSAKLAHYFTQ
;
A
#
# COMPACT_ATOMS: atom_id res chain seq x y z
N MET A 1 8.84 -14.20 -5.33
CA MET A 1 7.51 -14.48 -4.70
C MET A 1 6.49 -14.74 -5.80
N LYS A 2 5.72 -15.84 -5.77
CA LYS A 2 4.64 -16.05 -6.76
C LYS A 2 3.57 -14.97 -6.56
N MET A 3 3.23 -14.23 -7.62
CA MET A 3 2.21 -13.15 -7.62
C MET A 3 0.90 -13.56 -6.91
N THR A 4 0.52 -14.84 -7.02
CA THR A 4 -0.67 -15.43 -6.38
C THR A 4 -0.66 -15.33 -4.85
N LYS A 5 0.49 -15.50 -4.19
CA LYS A 5 0.59 -15.38 -2.73
C LYS A 5 0.41 -13.93 -2.26
N LEU A 6 0.99 -12.98 -2.98
CA LEU A 6 0.84 -11.55 -2.69
C LEU A 6 -0.63 -11.12 -2.81
N PHE A 7 -1.28 -11.44 -3.94
CA PHE A 7 -2.68 -11.08 -4.15
C PHE A 7 -3.63 -11.74 -3.14
N SER A 8 -3.34 -12.97 -2.70
CA SER A 8 -4.12 -13.63 -1.66
C SER A 8 -3.98 -12.92 -0.31
N ALA A 9 -2.75 -12.57 0.09
CA ALA A 9 -2.48 -11.86 1.34
C ALA A 9 -3.15 -10.46 1.38
N LEU A 10 -3.18 -9.77 0.24
CA LEU A 10 -3.78 -8.42 0.11
C LEU A 10 -5.28 -8.42 -0.21
N SER A 11 -5.92 -9.59 -0.27
CA SER A 11 -7.32 -9.71 -0.74
C SER A 11 -8.32 -8.87 0.05
N ARG A 12 -8.20 -8.84 1.38
CA ARG A 12 -9.07 -8.05 2.27
C ARG A 12 -8.91 -6.56 2.02
N THR A 13 -7.68 -6.04 2.09
CA THR A 13 -7.37 -4.62 1.81
C THR A 13 -7.85 -4.21 0.43
N ARG A 14 -7.62 -5.04 -0.60
CA ARG A 14 -8.08 -4.78 -1.97
C ARG A 14 -9.61 -4.67 -2.05
N SER A 15 -10.34 -5.53 -1.33
CA SER A 15 -11.80 -5.50 -1.30
C SER A 15 -12.32 -4.20 -0.67
N THR A 16 -11.74 -3.79 0.46
CA THR A 16 -12.11 -2.54 1.15
C THR A 16 -11.88 -1.32 0.26
N ILE A 17 -10.67 -1.19 -0.32
CA ILE A 17 -10.34 -0.06 -1.20
C ILE A 17 -11.22 -0.06 -2.46
N LYS A 18 -11.46 -1.23 -3.07
CA LYS A 18 -12.34 -1.32 -4.23
C LYS A 18 -13.77 -0.86 -3.92
N SER A 19 -14.29 -1.24 -2.74
CA SER A 19 -15.62 -0.80 -2.31
C SER A 19 -15.70 0.72 -2.15
N ALA A 20 -14.66 1.33 -1.58
CA ALA A 20 -14.61 2.77 -1.39
C ALA A 20 -14.57 3.52 -2.73
N LEU A 21 -13.70 3.10 -3.65
CA LEU A 21 -13.58 3.73 -4.97
C LEU A 21 -14.85 3.57 -5.83
N ASN A 22 -15.51 2.41 -5.77
CA ASN A 22 -16.72 2.16 -6.56
C ASN A 22 -17.89 3.09 -6.21
N LYS A 23 -18.02 3.50 -4.94
CA LYS A 23 -19.07 4.45 -4.53
C LYS A 23 -18.90 5.80 -5.23
N VAL A 24 -17.66 6.26 -5.34
CA VAL A 24 -17.32 7.58 -5.84
C VAL A 24 -17.21 7.64 -7.37
N LEU A 25 -16.96 6.50 -8.02
CA LEU A 25 -16.99 6.38 -9.48
C LEU A 25 -18.41 6.20 -10.04
N SER A 26 -19.44 6.18 -9.18
CA SER A 26 -20.83 6.19 -9.62
C SER A 26 -21.23 7.59 -10.13
N LYS A 27 -22.25 7.65 -11.01
CA LYS A 27 -22.58 8.86 -11.81
C LYS A 27 -23.08 10.07 -11.00
N GLU A 28 -23.46 9.90 -9.73
CA GLU A 28 -23.92 11.00 -8.87
C GLU A 28 -23.01 11.12 -7.65
N VAL A 29 -21.95 11.91 -7.77
CA VAL A 29 -21.10 12.24 -6.63
C VAL A 29 -21.68 13.45 -5.91
N LYS A 30 -22.15 13.24 -4.68
CA LYS A 30 -22.54 14.31 -3.75
C LYS A 30 -21.38 14.59 -2.79
N GLU A 31 -21.39 15.75 -2.12
CA GLU A 31 -20.36 16.06 -1.12
C GLU A 31 -20.33 15.01 0.00
N ASP A 32 -21.48 14.51 0.45
CA ASP A 32 -21.59 13.41 1.42
C ASP A 32 -20.82 12.13 0.97
N THR A 33 -20.77 11.86 -0.33
CA THR A 33 -20.05 10.70 -0.90
C THR A 33 -18.54 10.88 -0.84
N ILE A 34 -18.06 12.13 -0.88
CA ILE A 34 -16.65 12.50 -0.79
C ILE A 34 -16.17 12.35 0.65
N GLU A 35 -16.96 12.81 1.63
CA GLU A 35 -16.67 12.62 3.06
C GLU A 35 -16.66 11.14 3.46
N GLU A 36 -17.61 10.34 2.94
CA GLU A 36 -17.62 8.89 3.16
C GLU A 36 -16.36 8.22 2.61
N LEU A 37 -15.85 8.63 1.44
CA LEU A 37 -14.64 8.08 0.86
C LEU A 37 -13.43 8.35 1.74
N GLU A 38 -13.27 9.59 2.20
CA GLU A 38 -12.18 9.99 3.09
C GLU A 38 -12.16 9.14 4.37
N ALA A 39 -13.31 9.05 5.05
CA ALA A 39 -13.46 8.25 6.26
C ALA A 39 -13.13 6.76 6.02
N GLN A 40 -13.54 6.20 4.87
CA GLN A 40 -13.24 4.83 4.51
C GLN A 40 -11.76 4.58 4.24
N LEU A 41 -11.06 5.52 3.59
CA LEU A 41 -9.62 5.41 3.34
C LEU A 41 -8.81 5.50 4.64
N ILE A 42 -9.19 6.39 5.56
CA ILE A 42 -8.59 6.48 6.90
C ILE A 42 -8.79 5.16 7.68
N THR A 43 -10.01 4.61 7.65
CA THR A 43 -10.34 3.34 8.31
C THR A 43 -9.59 2.14 7.69
N ALA A 44 -9.08 2.29 6.46
CA ALA A 44 -8.27 1.28 5.78
C ALA A 44 -6.76 1.39 6.11
N ASP A 45 -6.40 2.03 7.22
CA ASP A 45 -5.03 2.30 7.68
C ASP A 45 -4.20 3.15 6.70
N MET A 46 -4.84 3.98 5.88
CA MET A 46 -4.12 4.98 5.08
C MET A 46 -3.85 6.21 5.94
N GLY A 47 -2.60 6.70 5.92
CA GLY A 47 -2.22 7.91 6.65
C GLY A 47 -2.95 9.15 6.10
N VAL A 48 -3.27 10.09 7.00
CA VAL A 48 -4.05 11.30 6.71
C VAL A 48 -3.50 12.06 5.50
N HIS A 49 -2.20 12.32 5.45
CA HIS A 49 -1.55 13.01 4.33
C HIS A 49 -1.79 12.30 2.98
N THR A 50 -1.73 10.97 2.95
CA THR A 50 -1.99 10.19 1.73
C THR A 50 -3.46 10.33 1.31
N VAL A 51 -4.37 10.33 2.28
CA VAL A 51 -5.81 10.50 2.00
C VAL A 51 -6.09 11.90 1.47
N GLU A 52 -5.57 12.96 2.08
CA GLU A 52 -5.73 14.35 1.64
C GLU A 52 -5.32 14.54 0.16
N GLU A 53 -4.18 13.99 -0.23
CA GLU A 53 -3.71 14.02 -1.63
C GLU A 53 -4.63 13.24 -2.58
N ILE A 54 -5.17 12.11 -2.15
CA ILE A 54 -6.17 11.34 -2.92
C ILE A 54 -7.44 12.18 -3.13
N MET A 55 -7.91 12.88 -2.09
CA MET A 55 -9.08 13.75 -2.17
C MET A 55 -8.83 14.96 -3.08
N ALA A 56 -7.63 15.55 -3.02
CA ALA A 56 -7.23 16.64 -3.91
C ALA A 56 -7.15 16.20 -5.38
N LEU A 57 -6.62 14.99 -5.65
CA LEU A 57 -6.64 14.38 -6.97
C LEU A 57 -8.06 14.18 -7.47
N PHE A 58 -8.95 13.67 -6.60
CA PHE A 58 -10.33 13.43 -6.94
C PHE A 58 -11.08 14.72 -7.32
N ARG A 59 -10.86 15.82 -6.59
CA ARG A 59 -11.51 17.12 -6.86
C ARG A 59 -10.99 17.81 -8.14
N ARG A 60 -9.77 17.50 -8.59
CA ARG A 60 -9.13 18.14 -9.76
C ARG A 60 -9.34 17.36 -11.07
N GLU A 61 -9.43 16.03 -10.99
CA GLU A 61 -9.47 15.14 -12.14
C GLU A 61 -10.90 14.80 -12.57
N LYS A 62 -11.09 14.46 -13.85
CA LYS A 62 -12.35 13.84 -14.28
C LYS A 62 -12.43 12.41 -13.74
N GLN A 63 -13.63 11.89 -13.50
CA GLN A 63 -13.82 10.51 -13.01
C GLN A 63 -13.07 9.47 -13.86
N ASP A 64 -13.03 9.65 -15.18
CA ASP A 64 -12.36 8.73 -16.11
C ASP A 64 -10.82 8.75 -15.99
N SER A 65 -10.22 9.90 -15.62
CA SER A 65 -8.76 10.04 -15.44
C SER A 65 -8.31 9.74 -14.01
N PHE A 66 -9.21 9.85 -13.04
CA PHE A 66 -8.90 9.73 -11.61
C PHE A 66 -8.19 8.43 -11.25
N LEU A 67 -8.65 7.27 -11.71
CA LEU A 67 -8.03 5.97 -11.37
C LEU A 67 -6.59 5.86 -11.86
N VAL A 68 -6.27 6.44 -13.02
CA VAL A 68 -4.92 6.46 -13.57
C VAL A 68 -4.03 7.38 -12.74
N SER A 69 -4.50 8.59 -12.43
CA SER A 69 -3.78 9.56 -11.61
C SER A 69 -3.55 9.04 -10.18
N LEU A 70 -4.55 8.40 -9.58
CA LEU A 70 -4.46 7.75 -8.27
C LEU A 70 -3.40 6.65 -8.27
N LYS A 71 -3.40 5.77 -9.28
CA LYS A 71 -2.38 4.73 -9.41
C LYS A 71 -0.98 5.33 -9.48
N ASN A 72 -0.79 6.36 -10.30
CA ASN A 72 0.51 7.01 -10.47
C ASN A 72 0.98 7.68 -9.17
N TYR A 73 0.09 8.36 -8.46
CA TYR A 73 0.37 8.94 -7.16
C TYR A 73 0.79 7.87 -6.15
N LEU A 74 0.01 6.79 -5.99
CA LEU A 74 0.33 5.72 -5.04
C LEU A 74 1.67 5.04 -5.37
N LEU A 75 1.99 4.89 -6.66
CA LEU A 75 3.31 4.40 -7.09
C LEU A 75 4.44 5.38 -6.73
N SER A 76 4.22 6.69 -6.85
CA SER A 76 5.23 7.69 -6.47
C SER A 76 5.49 7.76 -4.96
N VAL A 77 4.48 7.47 -4.13
CA VAL A 77 4.62 7.43 -2.67
C VAL A 77 5.42 6.21 -2.23
N LEU A 78 5.30 5.10 -2.98
CA LEU A 78 6.07 3.88 -2.75
C LEU A 78 7.51 4.09 -3.23
N SER A 79 8.35 4.70 -2.39
CA SER A 79 9.79 4.78 -2.62
C SER A 79 10.39 3.37 -2.67
N TYR A 80 10.86 2.96 -3.85
CA TYR A 80 11.54 1.68 -4.06
C TYR A 80 13.05 1.91 -4.18
N SER A 81 13.83 1.40 -3.22
CA SER A 81 15.29 1.31 -3.34
C SER A 81 15.70 -0.16 -3.39
N ASP A 82 16.23 -0.59 -4.53
CA ASP A 82 16.67 -1.96 -4.79
C ASP A 82 18.08 -2.28 -4.23
N ASP A 83 18.67 -1.30 -3.52
CA ASP A 83 20.10 -1.26 -3.24
C ASP A 83 20.53 -1.95 -1.95
N PHE A 84 19.60 -2.49 -1.15
CA PHE A 84 19.92 -3.00 0.18
C PHE A 84 21.00 -4.10 0.18
N LEU A 85 21.19 -4.84 -0.93
CA LEU A 85 22.12 -5.97 -1.00
C LEU A 85 23.06 -5.97 -2.22
N LYS A 86 22.94 -5.01 -3.15
CA LYS A 86 23.64 -5.10 -4.44
C LYS A 86 25.16 -4.84 -4.37
N ASN A 87 25.67 -4.20 -3.31
CA ASN A 87 27.06 -3.72 -3.25
C ASN A 87 27.74 -3.95 -1.89
N ASN A 88 27.37 -4.98 -1.12
CA ASN A 88 28.00 -5.23 0.18
C ASN A 88 28.99 -6.40 0.10
N ASP A 89 30.24 -6.14 0.48
CA ASP A 89 31.25 -7.19 0.71
C ASP A 89 30.77 -8.15 1.81
N LEU A 90 31.05 -9.44 1.63
CA LEU A 90 30.67 -10.47 2.59
C LEU A 90 31.65 -10.50 3.79
N PRO A 91 31.16 -10.75 5.03
CA PRO A 91 29.79 -11.13 5.38
C PRO A 91 28.86 -9.93 5.61
N ILE A 92 27.60 -10.06 5.17
CA ILE A 92 26.52 -9.11 5.49
C ILE A 92 25.93 -9.46 6.86
N VAL A 93 25.90 -8.48 7.78
CA VAL A 93 25.29 -8.62 9.12
C VAL A 93 23.96 -7.89 9.15
N ILE A 94 22.87 -8.61 9.42
CA ILE A 94 21.50 -8.06 9.50
C ILE A 94 21.00 -8.14 10.95
N LEU A 95 20.84 -6.98 11.60
CA LEU A 95 20.22 -6.88 12.92
C LEU A 95 18.70 -6.67 12.78
N VAL A 96 17.91 -7.60 13.31
CA VAL A 96 16.43 -7.52 13.29
C VAL A 96 15.92 -7.00 14.64
N VAL A 97 15.28 -5.82 14.64
CA VAL A 97 14.75 -5.15 15.84
C VAL A 97 13.22 -5.03 15.81
N GLY A 98 12.60 -4.84 16.98
CA GLY A 98 11.16 -4.64 17.13
C GLY A 98 10.61 -5.16 18.46
N VAL A 99 9.33 -4.88 18.74
CA VAL A 99 8.67 -5.30 19.99
C VAL A 99 8.34 -6.80 20.02
N ASN A 100 8.01 -7.36 21.18
CA ASN A 100 7.65 -8.77 21.31
C ASN A 100 6.34 -9.08 20.54
N GLY A 101 6.28 -10.24 19.90
CA GLY A 101 5.08 -10.68 19.15
C GLY A 101 4.98 -10.26 17.68
N THR A 102 5.86 -9.37 17.17
CA THR A 102 5.81 -8.91 15.76
C THR A 102 6.43 -9.88 14.74
N GLY A 103 6.87 -11.05 15.19
CA GLY A 103 7.42 -12.10 14.31
C GLY A 103 8.91 -11.99 14.00
N LYS A 104 9.71 -11.25 14.80
CA LYS A 104 11.17 -11.12 14.62
C LYS A 104 11.89 -12.45 14.33
N THR A 105 11.76 -13.43 15.23
CA THR A 105 12.42 -14.75 15.10
C THR A 105 11.95 -15.50 13.86
N THR A 106 10.64 -15.46 13.56
CA THR A 106 10.07 -16.09 12.36
C THR A 106 10.59 -15.45 11.07
N THR A 107 10.72 -14.12 11.06
CA THR A 107 11.27 -13.38 9.91
C THR A 107 12.76 -13.67 9.73
N SER A 108 13.56 -13.73 10.80
CA SER A 108 14.97 -14.13 10.74
C SER A 108 15.15 -15.54 10.15
N ALA A 109 14.32 -16.51 10.56
CA ALA A 109 14.36 -17.86 9.99
C ALA A 109 13.98 -17.89 8.50
N LYS A 110 12.97 -17.10 8.09
CA LYS A 110 12.58 -16.94 6.67
C LYS A 110 13.70 -16.30 5.84
N LEU A 111 14.37 -15.28 6.38
CA LEU A 111 15.50 -14.62 5.73
C LEU A 111 16.69 -15.57 5.59
N ALA A 112 17.03 -16.33 6.65
CA ALA A 112 18.08 -17.34 6.59
C ALA A 112 17.81 -18.36 5.49
N HIS A 113 16.58 -18.90 5.42
CA HIS A 113 16.18 -19.81 4.35
C HIS A 113 16.24 -19.17 2.96
N TYR A 114 15.85 -17.90 2.84
CA TYR A 114 15.88 -17.15 1.57
C TYR A 114 17.29 -16.95 1.03
N PHE A 115 18.28 -16.68 1.89
CA PHE A 115 19.68 -16.48 1.47
C PHE A 115 20.47 -17.77 1.24
N THR A 116 19.97 -18.92 1.73
CA THR A 116 20.61 -20.23 1.52
C THR A 116 20.09 -21.00 0.31
N GLN A 117 19.00 -20.53 -0.31
CA GLN A 117 18.49 -21.06 -1.58
C GLN A 117 19.11 -20.33 -2.76
#